data_AF-A0A5M6IQU6-F1
#
_entry.id   AF-A0A5M6IQU6-F1
#
_cell.length_a   1.000
_cell.length_b   1.000
_cell.length_c   1.000
_cell.angle_alpha   90.00
_cell.angle_beta   90.00
_cell.angle_gamma   90.00
#
_symmetry.space_group_name_H-M   'P 1'
#
loop_
_entity.id
_entity.type
_entity.pdbx_description
1 polymer ?
#
loop_
_entity_poly.entity_id
_entity_poly.type
_entity_poly.pdbx_seq_one_letter_code
_entity_poly.pdbx_strand_id
1 'polypeptide(L)'
;MHLLVRWTPGLSRAEILHGCRLAFAAWLAFTIASFLHVENAFWAAMPVWVVAQSAKGLLLERAFYRIAGTLIGAAAGFGLLRLGGGPYMALALLGLWVGLAGALAQMLRGVHAYGAMMAGMSAAVVALPAVLNPALSYEFAIARVECTLVGVVVVTLVTALWTPDSPRAEFYGRVRQLGRDAVDFAAAVLRGLPPEAAEAREREILRELAEVQETASLVTAGSIEGYRRLHHVQRLTLAALAVMAEARAYLARQQAADDAALAAHLSALAGTLLAPEPPEPDLAPVVAADPALAEAVARLVAVEAAFRAEPDSADARSFGSKVLYLAPWLDVRLAAEAGLLAGGATTLAGMLGYASGWGPGELAALGICIFSMVLSSMPAPERFAPMMLKGVLAGVAAALLYRFLVQPHVTTLPMLSLSLVPFLLAGGLARAARRTAGPAIDANMCFMLAGQAVLPPVTDAFTILNETSALLLAAVVATTGFRFMPPRAPRQAARALRAIRRDLRRLAQAGGGVDVGREWARGARQVLRLGLHLDRAATAGASPGSSLLAVLNLGLALLDLRELAARDAAAGAALDAFRRLERDPDGVAAELERRAEDAAEELAGALRTAAAALRASRGLLGDPQG
;
A
#
# COMPACT_ATOMS: atom_id res chain seq x y z
N MET A 1 21.16 -31.07 10.26
CA MET A 1 21.35 -29.72 9.65
C MET A 1 22.13 -29.75 8.33
N HIS A 2 23.31 -30.39 8.25
CA HIS A 2 24.07 -30.52 6.98
C HIS A 2 23.31 -31.21 5.83
N LEU A 3 22.37 -32.11 6.15
CA LEU A 3 21.54 -32.78 5.14
C LEU A 3 20.47 -31.86 4.53
N LEU A 4 19.86 -30.95 5.30
CA LEU A 4 18.81 -30.05 4.79
C LEU A 4 19.35 -29.01 3.79
N VAL A 5 20.56 -28.51 4.02
CA VAL A 5 21.23 -27.55 3.12
C VAL A 5 21.52 -28.16 1.75
N ARG A 6 21.77 -29.48 1.67
CA ARG A 6 22.00 -30.19 0.40
C ARG A 6 20.74 -30.35 -0.46
N TRP A 7 19.56 -30.41 0.16
CA TRP A 7 18.28 -30.65 -0.53
C TRP A 7 17.56 -29.37 -0.98
N THR A 8 17.99 -28.19 -0.50
CA THR A 8 17.42 -26.90 -0.88
C THR A 8 18.48 -25.96 -1.46
N PRO A 9 18.92 -26.16 -2.71
CA PRO A 9 19.90 -25.29 -3.35
C PRO A 9 19.36 -23.85 -3.40
N GLY A 10 20.07 -22.92 -2.73
CA GLY A 10 19.77 -21.48 -2.76
C GLY A 10 19.19 -20.87 -1.47
N LEU A 11 18.92 -21.65 -0.42
CA LEU A 11 18.49 -21.11 0.88
C LEU A 11 19.68 -20.86 1.82
N SER A 12 19.72 -19.68 2.43
CA SER A 12 20.65 -19.34 3.50
C SER A 12 20.31 -20.07 4.80
N ARG A 13 21.30 -20.22 5.70
CA ARG A 13 21.10 -20.82 7.03
C ARG A 13 20.01 -20.09 7.84
N ALA A 14 19.93 -18.76 7.70
CA ALA A 14 18.92 -17.95 8.38
C ALA A 14 17.51 -18.24 7.87
N GLU A 15 17.32 -18.35 6.55
CA GLU A 15 16.03 -18.69 5.94
C GLU A 15 15.56 -20.10 6.35
N ILE A 16 16.46 -21.09 6.38
CA ILE A 16 16.11 -22.45 6.84
C ILE A 16 15.64 -22.44 8.29
N LEU A 17 16.39 -21.78 9.19
CA LEU A 17 16.02 -21.68 10.59
C LEU A 17 14.68 -20.95 10.77
N HIS A 18 14.44 -19.88 10.02
CA HIS A 18 13.17 -19.17 10.03
C HIS A 18 12.01 -20.08 9.56
N GLY A 19 12.19 -20.80 8.45
CA GLY A 19 11.19 -21.75 7.95
C GLY A 19 10.88 -22.87 8.94
N CYS A 20 11.89 -23.44 9.59
CA CYS A 20 11.69 -24.45 10.63
C CYS A 20 10.92 -23.90 11.84
N ARG A 21 11.16 -22.65 12.25
CA ARG A 21 10.40 -22.00 13.35
C ARG A 21 8.94 -21.79 12.97
N LEU A 22 8.66 -21.35 11.74
CA LEU A 22 7.28 -21.20 11.26
C LEU A 22 6.56 -22.55 11.23
N ALA A 23 7.21 -23.59 10.72
CA ALA A 23 6.69 -24.95 10.72
C ALA A 23 6.39 -25.46 12.14
N PHE A 24 7.33 -25.24 13.06
CA PHE A 24 7.17 -25.61 14.46
C PHE A 24 6.02 -24.84 15.13
N ALA A 25 5.89 -23.53 14.88
CA ALA A 25 4.78 -22.73 15.39
C ALA A 25 3.42 -23.23 14.86
N ALA A 26 3.33 -23.53 13.55
CA ALA A 26 2.11 -24.06 12.93
C ALA A 26 1.74 -25.44 13.49
N TRP A 27 2.74 -26.32 13.64
CA TRP A 27 2.57 -27.65 14.23
C TRP A 27 2.12 -27.56 15.69
N LEU A 28 2.75 -26.70 16.49
CA LEU A 28 2.43 -26.52 17.89
C LEU A 28 1.02 -25.94 18.06
N ALA A 29 0.63 -24.96 17.23
CA ALA A 29 -0.71 -24.37 17.26
C ALA A 29 -1.80 -25.41 16.93
N PHE A 30 -1.60 -26.21 15.87
CA PHE A 30 -2.49 -27.33 15.55
C PHE A 30 -2.58 -28.32 16.71
N THR A 31 -1.43 -28.75 17.22
CA THR A 31 -1.34 -29.77 18.27
C THR A 31 -2.08 -29.32 19.54
N ILE A 32 -1.84 -28.09 20.01
CA ILE A 32 -2.53 -27.53 21.17
C ILE A 32 -4.04 -27.49 20.92
N ALA A 33 -4.49 -26.98 19.76
CA ALA A 33 -5.93 -26.92 19.45
C ALA A 33 -6.57 -28.32 19.39
N SER A 34 -5.88 -29.30 18.82
CA SER A 34 -6.36 -30.70 18.77
C SER A 34 -6.46 -31.32 20.17
N PHE A 35 -5.48 -31.11 21.06
CA PHE A 35 -5.53 -31.61 22.43
C PHE A 35 -6.56 -30.88 23.32
N LEU A 36 -6.89 -29.64 22.98
CA LEU A 36 -8.00 -28.90 23.60
C LEU A 36 -9.37 -29.29 23.03
N HIS A 37 -9.42 -30.25 22.09
CA HIS A 37 -10.63 -30.70 21.40
C HIS A 37 -11.40 -29.56 20.71
N VAL A 38 -10.68 -28.53 20.25
CA VAL A 38 -11.27 -27.44 19.47
C VAL A 38 -11.73 -27.99 18.14
N GLU A 39 -12.98 -27.71 17.77
CA GLU A 39 -13.50 -28.08 16.46
C GLU A 39 -12.67 -27.45 15.35
N ASN A 40 -12.45 -28.21 14.27
CA ASN A 40 -11.65 -27.74 13.14
C ASN A 40 -10.25 -27.22 13.53
N ALA A 41 -9.56 -27.91 14.45
CA ALA A 41 -8.23 -27.54 14.97
C ALA A 41 -7.17 -27.17 13.91
N PHE A 42 -7.30 -27.66 12.67
CA PHE A 42 -6.46 -27.28 11.53
C PHE A 42 -6.51 -25.77 11.20
N TRP A 43 -7.55 -25.04 11.63
CA TRP A 43 -7.60 -23.57 11.54
C TRP A 43 -6.58 -22.88 12.43
N ALA A 44 -6.15 -23.49 13.54
CA ALA A 44 -5.20 -22.89 14.48
C ALA A 44 -3.79 -22.70 13.90
N ALA A 45 -3.41 -23.51 12.90
CA ALA A 45 -2.15 -23.35 12.18
C ALA A 45 -2.19 -22.17 11.19
N MET A 46 -3.37 -21.74 10.74
CA MET A 46 -3.49 -20.73 9.68
C MET A 46 -2.98 -19.33 10.07
N PRO A 47 -3.26 -18.78 11.27
CA PRO A 47 -2.70 -17.50 11.70
C PRO A 47 -1.18 -17.41 11.58
N VAL A 48 -0.46 -18.52 11.82
CA VAL A 48 1.00 -18.54 11.82
C VAL A 48 1.58 -18.04 10.49
N TRP A 49 1.02 -18.49 9.37
CA TRP A 49 1.53 -18.18 8.03
C TRP A 49 1.31 -16.73 7.59
N VAL A 50 0.32 -16.07 8.18
CA VAL A 50 -0.11 -14.71 7.82
C VAL A 50 0.38 -13.66 8.82
N VAL A 51 0.36 -13.99 10.11
CA VAL A 51 0.75 -13.07 11.20
C VAL A 51 2.27 -12.95 11.31
N ALA A 52 3.03 -14.01 11.01
CA ALA A 52 4.49 -13.93 11.02
C ALA A 52 5.01 -12.86 10.04
N GLN A 53 5.65 -11.83 10.58
CA GLN A 53 6.24 -10.71 9.84
C GLN A 53 7.76 -10.64 10.07
N SER A 54 8.43 -9.85 9.24
CA SER A 54 9.87 -9.59 9.33
C SER A 54 10.27 -8.72 10.51
N ALA A 55 9.34 -7.94 11.08
CA ALA A 55 9.60 -7.06 12.21
C ALA A 55 8.64 -7.33 13.38
N LYS A 56 9.14 -7.23 14.62
CA LYS A 56 8.34 -7.49 15.84
C LYS A 56 7.09 -6.60 15.95
N GLY A 57 7.22 -5.30 15.70
CA GLY A 57 6.10 -4.36 15.80
C GLY A 57 4.96 -4.70 14.83
N LEU A 58 5.32 -5.02 13.58
CA LEU A 58 4.37 -5.48 12.56
C LEU A 58 3.68 -6.80 12.94
N LEU A 59 4.43 -7.74 13.52
CA LEU A 59 3.89 -8.99 14.01
C LEU A 59 2.83 -8.74 15.09
N LEU A 60 3.16 -7.91 16.09
CA LEU A 60 2.26 -7.63 17.23
C LEU A 60 1.00 -6.89 16.78
N GLU A 61 1.11 -5.89 15.90
CA GLU A 61 -0.07 -5.20 15.38
C GLU A 61 -0.94 -6.12 14.51
N ARG A 62 -0.33 -6.97 13.66
CA ARG A 62 -1.11 -7.98 12.91
C ARG A 62 -1.78 -8.98 13.81
N ALA A 63 -1.11 -9.41 14.88
CA ALA A 63 -1.69 -10.31 15.88
C ALA A 63 -2.92 -9.67 16.54
N PHE A 64 -2.82 -8.40 16.97
CA PHE A 64 -3.93 -7.65 17.53
C PHE A 64 -5.10 -7.53 16.53
N TYR A 65 -4.84 -7.08 15.30
CA TYR A 65 -5.89 -6.92 14.28
C TYR A 65 -6.49 -8.25 13.81
N ARG A 66 -5.74 -9.35 13.87
CA ARG A 66 -6.29 -10.70 13.65
C ARG A 66 -7.38 -11.00 14.67
N ILE A 67 -7.05 -10.86 15.96
CA ILE A 67 -7.97 -11.17 17.07
C ILE A 67 -9.19 -10.24 17.00
N ALA A 68 -8.96 -8.92 16.93
CA ALA A 68 -10.05 -7.94 16.87
C ALA A 68 -10.95 -8.17 15.65
N GLY A 69 -10.37 -8.39 14.47
CA GLY A 69 -11.12 -8.69 13.25
C GLY A 69 -11.93 -9.97 13.38
N THR A 70 -11.36 -11.05 13.93
CA THR A 70 -12.09 -12.31 14.12
C THR A 70 -13.24 -12.19 15.12
N LEU A 71 -13.06 -11.45 16.22
CA LEU A 71 -14.14 -11.20 17.18
C LEU A 71 -15.29 -10.39 16.55
N ILE A 72 -14.97 -9.30 15.85
CA ILE A 72 -15.96 -8.47 15.15
C ILE A 72 -16.69 -9.30 14.07
N GLY A 73 -15.94 -10.10 13.30
CA GLY A 73 -16.51 -10.95 12.27
C GLY A 73 -17.39 -12.07 12.82
N ALA A 74 -16.98 -12.74 13.89
CA ALA A 74 -17.78 -13.77 14.55
C ALA A 74 -19.08 -13.18 15.13
N ALA A 75 -19.00 -12.02 15.79
CA ALA A 75 -20.17 -11.32 16.30
C ALA A 75 -21.13 -10.90 15.17
N ALA A 76 -20.61 -10.36 14.07
CA ALA A 76 -21.41 -9.99 12.91
C ALA A 76 -22.05 -11.23 12.25
N GLY A 77 -21.28 -12.28 11.99
CA GLY A 77 -21.78 -13.53 11.42
C GLY A 77 -22.91 -14.14 12.25
N PHE A 78 -22.74 -14.20 13.58
CA PHE A 78 -23.78 -14.68 14.49
C PHE A 78 -25.00 -13.75 14.53
N GLY A 79 -24.78 -12.43 14.59
CA GLY A 79 -25.86 -11.44 14.57
C GLY A 79 -26.72 -11.52 13.31
N LEU A 80 -26.10 -11.74 12.15
CA LEU A 80 -26.80 -11.92 10.88
C LEU A 80 -27.74 -13.12 10.89
N LEU A 81 -27.33 -14.23 11.49
CA LEU A 81 -28.15 -15.44 11.61
C LEU A 81 -29.38 -15.23 12.51
N ARG A 82 -29.37 -14.21 13.39
CA ARG A 82 -30.46 -13.89 14.34
C ARG A 82 -31.53 -12.96 13.77
N LEU A 83 -31.26 -12.26 12.65
CA LEU A 83 -32.19 -11.27 12.08
C LEU A 83 -33.45 -11.87 11.43
N GLY A 84 -33.56 -13.20 11.34
CA GLY A 84 -34.68 -13.88 10.68
C GLY A 84 -34.65 -13.70 9.15
N GLY A 85 -35.66 -14.20 8.43
CA GLY A 85 -35.90 -13.91 6.99
C GLY A 85 -35.25 -14.82 5.94
N GLY A 86 -34.84 -16.03 6.32
CA GLY A 86 -34.49 -17.10 5.39
C GLY A 86 -33.07 -17.06 4.81
N PRO A 87 -32.64 -18.15 4.14
CA PRO A 87 -31.24 -18.36 3.74
C PRO A 87 -30.74 -17.34 2.71
N TYR A 88 -31.56 -17.01 1.70
CA TYR A 88 -31.18 -16.02 0.69
C TYR A 88 -30.95 -14.62 1.27
N MET A 89 -31.76 -14.22 2.26
CA MET A 89 -31.58 -12.92 2.92
C MET A 89 -30.33 -12.92 3.81
N ALA A 90 -30.07 -14.00 4.55
CA ALA A 90 -28.85 -14.14 5.34
C ALA A 90 -27.59 -14.05 4.46
N LEU A 91 -27.60 -14.68 3.27
CA LEU A 91 -26.51 -14.61 2.30
C LEU A 91 -26.34 -13.22 1.70
N ALA A 92 -27.44 -12.51 1.42
CA ALA A 92 -27.40 -11.12 0.94
C ALA A 92 -26.84 -10.16 1.99
N LEU A 93 -27.26 -10.29 3.25
CA LEU A 93 -26.74 -9.49 4.36
C LEU A 93 -25.28 -9.82 4.67
N LEU A 94 -24.88 -11.08 4.57
CA LEU A 94 -23.48 -11.48 4.66
C LEU A 94 -22.65 -10.83 3.56
N GLY A 95 -23.10 -10.86 2.31
CA GLY A 95 -22.40 -10.19 1.22
C GLY A 95 -22.35 -8.69 1.38
N LEU A 96 -23.38 -8.05 1.95
CA LEU A 96 -23.32 -6.63 2.31
C LEU A 96 -22.24 -6.36 3.36
N TRP A 97 -22.18 -7.17 4.42
CA TRP A 97 -21.15 -7.07 5.45
C TRP A 97 -19.74 -7.28 4.89
N VAL A 98 -19.55 -8.33 4.10
CA VAL A 98 -18.27 -8.63 3.42
C VAL A 98 -17.90 -7.49 2.46
N GLY A 99 -18.87 -6.90 1.76
CA GLY A 99 -18.64 -5.77 0.88
C GLY A 99 -18.23 -4.50 1.63
N LEU A 100 -18.87 -4.21 2.76
CA LEU A 100 -18.47 -3.11 3.66
C LEU A 100 -17.06 -3.34 4.23
N ALA A 101 -16.78 -4.56 4.69
CA ALA A 101 -15.47 -4.94 5.21
C ALA A 101 -14.37 -4.85 4.13
N GLY A 102 -14.66 -5.28 2.89
CA GLY A 102 -13.77 -5.16 1.74
C GLY A 102 -13.51 -3.70 1.33
N ALA A 103 -14.55 -2.86 1.33
CA ALA A 103 -14.41 -1.43 1.08
C ALA A 103 -13.56 -0.75 2.17
N LEU A 104 -13.82 -1.07 3.43
CA LEU A 104 -13.06 -0.56 4.56
C LEU A 104 -11.59 -1.04 4.52
N ALA A 105 -11.34 -2.31 4.19
CA ALA A 105 -10.00 -2.84 4.02
C ALA A 105 -9.21 -2.10 2.93
N GLN A 106 -9.88 -1.67 1.86
CA GLN A 106 -9.27 -0.88 0.79
C GLN A 106 -9.02 0.60 1.18
N MET A 107 -9.81 1.14 2.10
CA MET A 107 -9.68 2.52 2.62
C MET A 107 -8.59 2.62 3.70
N LEU A 108 -8.47 1.59 4.53
CA LEU A 108 -7.45 1.48 5.56
C LEU A 108 -6.09 1.14 4.93
N ARG A 109 -5.00 1.48 5.62
CA ARG A 109 -3.62 1.22 5.17
C ARG A 109 -2.86 0.35 6.16
N GLY A 110 -1.81 -0.29 5.67
CA GLY A 110 -0.90 -1.08 6.49
C GLY A 110 -1.62 -2.24 7.19
N VAL A 111 -1.32 -2.44 8.47
CA VAL A 111 -1.90 -3.52 9.28
C VAL A 111 -3.36 -3.28 9.69
N HIS A 112 -3.89 -2.06 9.61
CA HIS A 112 -5.28 -1.80 9.94
C HIS A 112 -6.25 -2.42 8.91
N ALA A 113 -5.87 -2.40 7.63
CA ALA A 113 -6.63 -3.04 6.55
C ALA A 113 -6.84 -4.54 6.79
N TYR A 114 -5.85 -5.18 7.43
CA TYR A 114 -5.89 -6.58 7.78
C TYR A 114 -7.03 -6.90 8.76
N GLY A 115 -7.30 -6.03 9.73
CA GLY A 115 -8.40 -6.22 10.69
C GLY A 115 -9.77 -6.20 10.02
N ALA A 116 -10.01 -5.24 9.12
CA ALA A 116 -11.26 -5.16 8.36
C ALA A 116 -11.44 -6.40 7.46
N MET A 117 -10.39 -6.82 6.77
CA MET A 117 -10.41 -8.05 5.95
C MET A 117 -10.73 -9.29 6.80
N MET A 118 -10.12 -9.43 7.97
CA MET A 118 -10.38 -10.55 8.89
C MET A 118 -11.81 -10.53 9.46
N ALA A 119 -12.41 -9.35 9.65
CA ALA A 119 -13.80 -9.21 10.06
C ALA A 119 -14.78 -9.70 8.99
N GLY A 120 -14.53 -9.40 7.71
CA GLY A 120 -15.32 -9.96 6.62
C GLY A 120 -15.18 -11.48 6.51
N MET A 121 -13.94 -12.00 6.57
CA MET A 121 -13.65 -13.41 6.32
C MET A 121 -14.20 -14.27 7.46
N SER A 122 -14.03 -13.81 8.70
CA SER A 122 -14.53 -14.55 9.86
C SER A 122 -16.06 -14.55 9.92
N ALA A 123 -16.73 -13.48 9.49
CA ALA A 123 -18.18 -13.48 9.35
C ALA A 123 -18.65 -14.53 8.32
N ALA A 124 -17.96 -14.65 7.18
CA ALA A 124 -18.27 -15.66 6.17
C ALA A 124 -17.99 -17.09 6.65
N VAL A 125 -16.88 -17.32 7.37
CA VAL A 125 -16.57 -18.64 7.99
C VAL A 125 -17.66 -19.07 8.96
N VAL A 126 -18.28 -18.14 9.69
CA VAL A 126 -19.35 -18.45 10.65
C VAL A 126 -20.71 -18.59 9.97
N ALA A 127 -21.06 -17.66 9.07
CA ALA A 127 -22.40 -17.57 8.52
C ALA A 127 -22.65 -18.56 7.37
N LEU A 128 -21.69 -18.82 6.48
CA LEU A 128 -21.91 -19.71 5.33
C LEU A 128 -22.28 -21.14 5.75
N PRO A 129 -21.49 -21.82 6.61
CA PRO A 129 -21.84 -23.18 7.05
C PRO A 129 -23.16 -23.19 7.81
N ALA A 130 -23.44 -22.16 8.62
CA ALA A 130 -24.67 -22.08 9.40
C ALA A 130 -25.93 -21.88 8.54
N VAL A 131 -25.85 -21.15 7.43
CA VAL A 131 -26.99 -20.99 6.51
C VAL A 131 -27.27 -22.28 5.74
N LEU A 132 -26.22 -23.00 5.38
CA LEU A 132 -26.30 -24.24 4.61
C LEU A 132 -26.61 -25.44 5.52
N ASN A 133 -26.22 -25.37 6.80
CA ASN A 133 -26.46 -26.36 7.84
C ASN A 133 -26.73 -25.70 9.22
N PRO A 134 -28.01 -25.44 9.56
CA PRO A 134 -28.39 -24.65 10.74
C PRO A 134 -27.98 -25.21 12.11
N ALA A 135 -27.66 -26.51 12.20
CA ALA A 135 -27.30 -27.16 13.46
C ALA A 135 -25.96 -26.66 14.04
N LEU A 136 -25.10 -26.06 13.23
CA LEU A 136 -23.68 -25.84 13.53
C LEU A 136 -23.31 -24.37 13.86
N SER A 137 -24.29 -23.49 14.01
CA SER A 137 -24.04 -22.02 14.02
C SER A 137 -23.20 -21.48 15.18
N TYR A 138 -23.36 -22.03 16.39
CA TYR A 138 -22.67 -21.56 17.60
C TYR A 138 -21.25 -22.14 17.72
N GLU A 139 -21.13 -23.44 17.46
CA GLU A 139 -19.88 -24.19 17.60
C GLU A 139 -18.80 -23.66 16.65
N PHE A 140 -19.15 -23.36 15.39
CA PHE A 140 -18.24 -22.76 14.42
C PHE A 140 -17.73 -21.38 14.83
N ALA A 141 -18.57 -20.56 15.47
CA ALA A 141 -18.19 -19.22 15.92
C ALA A 141 -17.15 -19.28 17.04
N ILE A 142 -17.37 -20.14 18.04
CA ILE A 142 -16.41 -20.36 19.13
C ILE A 142 -15.13 -20.95 18.58
N ALA A 143 -15.21 -22.02 17.80
CA ALA A 143 -14.06 -22.70 17.21
C ALA A 143 -13.18 -21.72 16.43
N ARG A 144 -13.79 -20.78 15.70
CA ARG A 144 -13.05 -19.78 14.95
C ARG A 144 -12.28 -18.81 15.85
N VAL A 145 -12.87 -18.37 16.97
CA VAL A 145 -12.23 -17.50 17.95
C VAL A 145 -11.11 -18.25 18.66
N GLU A 146 -11.38 -19.46 19.16
CA GLU A 146 -10.40 -20.30 19.87
C GLU A 146 -9.19 -20.64 19.00
N CYS A 147 -9.41 -21.15 17.78
CA CYS A 147 -8.33 -21.44 16.83
C CYS A 147 -7.49 -20.20 16.53
N THR A 148 -8.12 -19.04 16.38
CA THR A 148 -7.41 -17.80 16.10
C THR A 148 -6.58 -17.35 17.29
N LEU A 149 -7.11 -17.43 18.51
CA LEU A 149 -6.39 -17.10 19.74
C LEU A 149 -5.18 -18.02 19.92
N VAL A 150 -5.38 -19.35 19.85
CA VAL A 150 -4.30 -20.33 19.98
C VAL A 150 -3.21 -20.07 18.93
N GLY A 151 -3.60 -19.94 17.66
CA GLY A 151 -2.64 -19.71 16.58
C GLY A 151 -1.85 -18.40 16.73
N VAL A 152 -2.52 -17.31 17.11
CA VAL A 152 -1.88 -15.99 17.31
C VAL A 152 -0.95 -15.99 18.52
N VAL A 153 -1.37 -16.59 19.64
CA VAL A 153 -0.53 -16.70 20.84
C VAL A 153 0.72 -17.54 20.53
N VAL A 154 0.54 -18.70 19.91
CA VAL A 154 1.66 -19.59 19.57
C VAL A 154 2.65 -18.94 18.60
N VAL A 155 2.20 -18.34 17.50
CA VAL A 155 3.14 -17.67 16.58
C VAL A 155 3.86 -16.52 17.25
N THR A 156 3.17 -15.75 18.09
CA THR A 156 3.78 -14.62 18.80
C THR A 156 4.86 -15.11 19.76
N LEU A 157 4.58 -16.11 20.59
CA LEU A 157 5.56 -16.66 21.54
C LEU A 157 6.75 -17.34 20.84
N VAL A 158 6.48 -18.13 19.79
CA VAL A 158 7.51 -18.92 19.10
C VAL A 158 8.39 -18.06 18.18
N THR A 159 7.89 -16.95 17.66
CA THR A 159 8.67 -16.14 16.68
C THR A 159 9.14 -14.80 17.24
N ALA A 160 8.44 -14.16 18.19
CA ALA A 160 8.76 -12.80 18.62
C ALA A 160 10.16 -12.63 19.23
N LEU A 161 10.71 -13.67 19.89
CA LEU A 161 12.06 -13.62 20.47
C LEU A 161 13.16 -13.53 19.40
N TRP A 162 12.92 -14.05 18.20
CA TRP A 162 13.92 -14.11 17.12
C TRP A 162 13.65 -13.14 15.97
N THR A 163 12.42 -12.66 15.84
CA THR A 163 12.09 -11.62 14.86
C THR A 163 12.86 -10.34 15.22
N PRO A 164 13.58 -9.70 14.30
CA PRO A 164 14.30 -8.46 14.59
C PRO A 164 13.34 -7.28 14.81
N ASP A 165 13.86 -6.21 15.41
CA ASP A 165 13.15 -4.94 15.47
C ASP A 165 13.10 -4.30 14.08
N SER A 166 12.10 -3.43 13.84
CA SER A 166 11.97 -2.73 12.56
C SER A 166 13.25 -1.93 12.24
N PRO A 167 13.76 -1.96 10.98
CA PRO A 167 14.98 -1.25 10.56
C PRO A 167 14.77 0.26 10.45
N ARG A 168 14.32 0.89 11.55
CA ARG A 168 13.94 2.30 11.63
C ARG A 168 15.12 3.22 11.36
N ALA A 169 16.29 2.90 11.89
CA ALA A 169 17.50 3.71 11.70
C ALA A 169 17.90 3.79 10.22
N GLU A 170 17.88 2.66 9.51
CA GLU A 170 18.16 2.60 8.07
C GLU A 170 17.11 3.38 7.27
N PHE A 171 15.82 3.16 7.58
CA PHE A 171 14.72 3.89 6.96
C PHE A 171 14.84 5.41 7.16
N TYR A 172 15.13 5.86 8.38
CA TYR A 172 15.34 7.26 8.71
C TYR A 172 16.59 7.84 8.06
N GLY A 173 17.66 7.05 7.95
CA GLY A 173 18.84 7.40 7.16
C GLY A 173 18.49 7.61 5.68
N ARG A 174 17.67 6.73 5.09
CA ARG A 174 17.21 6.87 3.70
C ARG A 174 16.32 8.10 3.49
N VAL A 175 15.42 8.40 4.42
CA VAL A 175 14.59 9.61 4.39
C VAL A 175 15.49 10.86 4.37
N ARG A 176 16.53 10.91 5.21
CA ARG A 176 17.48 12.03 5.24
C ARG A 176 18.33 12.12 3.97
N GLN A 177 18.75 10.98 3.41
CA GLN A 177 19.44 10.93 2.12
C GLN A 177 18.60 11.56 1.01
N LEU A 178 17.29 11.31 0.96
CA LEU A 178 16.40 11.94 -0.02
C LEU A 178 16.31 13.46 0.13
N GLY A 179 16.42 13.98 1.36
CA GLY A 179 16.52 15.42 1.60
C GLY A 179 17.80 16.00 0.98
N ARG A 180 18.93 15.32 1.17
CA ARG A 180 20.19 15.67 0.48
C ARG A 180 20.06 15.58 -1.04
N ASP A 181 19.50 14.47 -1.55
CA ASP A 181 19.36 14.24 -3.00
C ASP A 181 18.53 15.33 -3.67
N ALA A 182 17.57 15.93 -2.96
CA ALA A 182 16.80 17.07 -3.46
C ALA A 182 17.65 18.35 -3.61
N VAL A 183 18.57 18.62 -2.68
CA VAL A 183 19.52 19.75 -2.79
C VAL A 183 20.58 19.48 -3.85
N ASP A 184 21.10 18.25 -3.92
CA ASP A 184 22.02 17.82 -4.97
C ASP A 184 21.37 17.90 -6.36
N PHE A 185 20.07 17.58 -6.48
CA PHE A 185 19.28 17.78 -7.69
C PHE A 185 19.15 19.26 -8.06
N ALA A 186 18.82 20.12 -7.08
CA ALA A 186 18.75 21.56 -7.28
C ALA A 186 20.10 22.10 -7.81
N ALA A 187 21.20 21.73 -7.16
CA ALA A 187 22.55 22.07 -7.61
C ALA A 187 22.80 21.58 -9.04
N ALA A 188 22.46 20.34 -9.37
CA ALA A 188 22.67 19.79 -10.71
C ALA A 188 21.90 20.55 -11.79
N VAL A 189 20.61 20.86 -11.55
CA VAL A 189 19.78 21.65 -12.47
C VAL A 189 20.39 23.03 -12.68
N LEU A 190 20.86 23.69 -11.63
CA LEU A 190 21.53 24.99 -11.72
C LEU A 190 22.89 24.94 -12.44
N ARG A 191 23.55 23.78 -12.56
CA ARG A 191 24.76 23.63 -13.42
C ARG A 191 24.44 23.47 -14.91
N GLY A 192 23.17 23.55 -15.31
CA GLY A 192 22.75 23.30 -16.69
C GLY A 192 22.68 21.80 -17.03
N LEU A 193 22.24 20.95 -16.08
CA LEU A 193 21.99 19.53 -16.36
C LEU A 193 21.03 19.41 -17.56
N PRO A 194 21.35 18.58 -18.58
CA PRO A 194 20.50 18.43 -19.75
C PRO A 194 19.05 18.03 -19.37
N PRO A 195 18.02 18.53 -20.07
CA PRO A 195 16.62 18.32 -19.69
C PRO A 195 16.25 16.85 -19.50
N GLU A 196 16.69 15.96 -20.39
CA GLU A 196 16.40 14.52 -20.30
C GLU A 196 17.02 13.88 -19.05
N ALA A 197 18.25 14.25 -18.70
CA ALA A 197 18.93 13.77 -17.51
C ALA A 197 18.30 14.33 -16.23
N ALA A 198 17.87 15.59 -16.26
CA ALA A 198 17.14 16.21 -15.16
C ALA A 198 15.79 15.52 -14.92
N GLU A 199 15.04 15.22 -15.98
CA GLU A 199 13.78 14.47 -15.85
C GLU A 199 13.99 13.04 -15.35
N ALA A 200 15.04 12.35 -15.80
CA ALA A 200 15.35 11.01 -15.32
C ALA A 200 15.67 11.01 -13.81
N ARG A 201 16.53 11.93 -13.37
CA ARG A 201 16.91 12.07 -11.95
C ARG A 201 15.74 12.50 -11.07
N GLU A 202 14.90 13.41 -11.58
CA GLU A 202 13.65 13.79 -10.93
C GLU A 202 12.75 12.57 -10.70
N ARG A 203 12.48 11.77 -11.75
CA ARG A 203 11.60 10.60 -11.64
C ARG A 203 12.13 9.58 -10.64
N GLU A 204 13.46 9.40 -10.59
CA GLU A 204 14.11 8.54 -9.61
C GLU A 204 13.84 9.02 -8.17
N ILE A 205 14.11 10.29 -7.86
CA ILE A 205 13.89 10.85 -6.52
C ILE A 205 12.40 10.82 -6.15
N LEU A 206 11.50 11.16 -7.08
CA LEU A 206 10.05 11.10 -6.86
C LEU A 206 9.55 9.68 -6.56
N ARG A 207 10.09 8.67 -7.28
CA ARG A 207 9.77 7.25 -7.04
C ARG A 207 10.18 6.85 -5.62
N GLU A 208 11.40 7.21 -5.22
CA GLU A 208 11.89 6.87 -3.88
C GLU A 208 11.15 7.60 -2.76
N LEU A 209 10.82 8.89 -2.95
CA LEU A 209 9.96 9.62 -2.01
C LEU A 209 8.59 8.95 -1.88
N ALA A 210 8.00 8.49 -2.98
CA ALA A 210 6.71 7.78 -2.95
C ALA A 210 6.82 6.41 -2.27
N GLU A 211 7.91 5.66 -2.49
CA GLU A 211 8.18 4.38 -1.83
C GLU A 211 8.39 4.53 -0.33
N VAL A 212 9.13 5.57 0.10
CA VAL A 212 9.29 5.92 1.52
C VAL A 212 7.93 6.21 2.16
N GLN A 213 7.06 6.96 1.49
CA GLN A 213 5.71 7.25 2.00
C GLN A 213 4.84 5.98 2.11
N GLU A 214 4.97 5.03 1.17
CA GLU A 214 4.22 3.78 1.20
C GLU A 214 4.71 2.84 2.33
N THR A 215 6.03 2.76 2.53
CA THR A 215 6.66 1.88 3.51
C THR A 215 6.69 2.46 4.93
N ALA A 216 6.57 3.78 5.10
CA ALA A 216 6.67 4.44 6.40
C ALA A 216 5.72 3.86 7.46
N SER A 217 4.46 3.59 7.07
CA SER A 217 3.47 3.01 8.00
C SER A 217 3.79 1.57 8.42
N LEU A 218 4.52 0.83 7.59
CA LEU A 218 4.96 -0.53 7.89
C LEU A 218 6.19 -0.54 8.80
N VAL A 219 7.16 0.35 8.56
CA VAL A 219 8.39 0.42 9.35
C VAL A 219 8.13 0.96 10.77
N THR A 220 7.14 1.84 10.90
CA THR A 220 6.78 2.49 12.18
C THR A 220 5.77 1.69 13.02
N ALA A 221 5.17 0.65 12.44
CA ALA A 221 4.23 -0.24 13.11
C ALA A 221 4.77 -0.78 14.45
N GLY A 222 3.92 -0.76 15.47
CA GLY A 222 4.19 -1.22 16.83
C GLY A 222 4.98 -0.22 17.67
N SER A 223 5.18 1.01 17.21
CA SER A 223 5.96 2.04 17.90
C SER A 223 5.21 3.38 17.93
N ILE A 224 4.84 3.84 19.13
CA ILE A 224 4.21 5.15 19.35
C ILE A 224 5.13 6.27 18.80
N GLU A 225 6.42 6.18 19.09
CA GLU A 225 7.43 7.12 18.58
C GLU A 225 7.58 7.04 17.06
N GLY A 226 7.49 5.83 16.49
CA GLY A 226 7.47 5.65 15.04
C GLY A 226 6.29 6.39 14.39
N TYR A 227 5.09 6.25 14.95
CA TYR A 227 3.90 6.96 14.46
C TYR A 227 4.02 8.49 14.59
N ARG A 228 4.63 9.00 15.68
CA ARG A 228 4.93 10.43 15.82
C ARG A 228 5.86 10.92 14.71
N ARG A 229 6.95 10.19 14.46
CA ARG A 229 7.95 10.50 13.42
C ARG A 229 7.43 10.46 11.99
N LEU A 230 6.28 9.84 11.72
CA LEU A 230 5.66 9.85 10.39
C LEU A 230 5.41 11.28 9.88
N HIS A 231 5.09 12.21 10.79
CA HIS A 231 4.91 13.63 10.43
C HIS A 231 6.21 14.26 9.93
N HIS A 232 7.34 13.94 10.56
CA HIS A 232 8.64 14.44 10.12
C HIS A 232 9.03 13.89 8.76
N VAL A 233 8.73 12.61 8.49
CA VAL A 233 8.92 12.00 7.16
C VAL A 233 8.10 12.75 6.10
N GLN A 234 6.82 13.02 6.37
CA GLN A 234 5.96 13.78 5.45
C GLN A 234 6.46 15.21 5.21
N ARG A 235 6.89 15.92 6.26
CA ARG A 235 7.44 17.28 6.13
C ARG A 235 8.74 17.29 5.32
N LEU A 236 9.62 16.33 5.55
CA LEU A 236 10.87 16.23 4.81
C LEU A 236 10.58 15.94 3.34
N THR A 237 9.64 15.05 3.03
CA THR A 237 9.19 14.82 1.65
C THR A 237 8.64 16.09 1.01
N LEU A 238 7.80 16.86 1.70
CA LEU A 238 7.27 18.12 1.17
C LEU A 238 8.37 19.18 0.97
N ALA A 239 9.32 19.29 1.89
CA ALA A 239 10.43 20.23 1.79
C ALA A 239 11.41 19.84 0.67
N ALA A 240 11.69 18.55 0.50
CA ALA A 240 12.49 18.02 -0.60
C ALA A 240 11.84 18.37 -1.96
N LEU A 241 10.53 18.15 -2.09
CA LEU A 241 9.79 18.54 -3.28
C LEU A 241 9.82 20.06 -3.53
N ALA A 242 9.74 20.88 -2.47
CA ALA A 242 9.81 22.33 -2.58
C ALA A 242 11.17 22.79 -3.11
N VAL A 243 12.27 22.22 -2.61
CA VAL A 243 13.62 22.55 -3.11
C VAL A 243 13.78 22.19 -4.58
N MET A 244 13.34 20.99 -4.98
CA MET A 244 13.41 20.58 -6.38
C MET A 244 12.53 21.43 -7.31
N ALA A 245 11.34 21.81 -6.82
CA ALA A 245 10.40 22.68 -7.50
C ALA A 245 10.98 24.08 -7.71
N GLU A 246 11.45 24.72 -6.64
CA GLU A 246 11.99 26.07 -6.66
C GLU A 246 13.28 26.19 -7.46
N ALA A 247 14.15 25.18 -7.47
CA ALA A 247 15.36 25.21 -8.29
C ALA A 247 15.07 25.35 -9.79
N ARG A 248 13.98 24.75 -10.26
CA ARG A 248 13.53 24.92 -11.65
C ARG A 248 12.79 26.23 -11.88
N ALA A 249 11.99 26.65 -10.90
CA ALA A 249 11.28 27.92 -10.97
C ALA A 249 12.28 29.10 -11.02
N TYR A 250 13.38 29.01 -10.27
CA TYR A 250 14.49 29.96 -10.29
C TYR A 250 15.05 30.19 -11.70
N LEU A 251 15.45 29.13 -12.42
CA LEU A 251 15.98 29.26 -13.78
C LEU A 251 14.96 29.91 -14.73
N ALA A 252 13.66 29.59 -14.55
CA ALA A 252 12.60 30.21 -15.32
C ALA A 252 12.44 31.71 -15.00
N ARG A 253 12.49 32.11 -13.71
CA ARG A 253 12.41 33.51 -13.27
C ARG A 253 13.57 34.34 -13.83
N GLN A 254 14.79 33.83 -13.66
CA GLN A 254 16.03 34.51 -14.08
C GLN A 254 16.30 34.44 -15.59
N GLN A 255 15.54 33.63 -16.33
CA GLN A 255 15.80 33.32 -17.75
C GLN A 255 17.25 32.84 -17.98
N ALA A 256 17.84 32.20 -16.97
CA ALA A 256 19.21 31.73 -16.99
C ALA A 256 19.28 30.27 -17.45
N ALA A 257 20.31 29.95 -18.24
CA ALA A 257 20.60 28.56 -18.61
C ALA A 257 21.25 27.79 -17.45
N ASP A 258 22.10 28.47 -16.69
CA ASP A 258 22.80 27.96 -15.51
C ASP A 258 23.12 29.09 -14.52
N ASP A 259 23.51 28.68 -13.31
CA ASP A 259 24.09 29.51 -12.26
C ASP A 259 25.13 28.66 -11.51
N ALA A 260 26.35 28.64 -12.06
CA ALA A 260 27.43 27.80 -11.55
C ALA A 260 27.84 28.16 -10.10
N ALA A 261 27.73 29.43 -9.72
CA ALA A 261 28.10 29.90 -8.39
C ALA A 261 27.09 29.42 -7.34
N LEU A 262 25.80 29.62 -7.58
CA LEU A 262 24.74 29.12 -6.70
C LEU A 262 24.72 27.59 -6.67
N ALA A 263 24.97 26.95 -7.80
CA ALA A 263 25.06 25.49 -7.88
C ALA A 263 26.23 24.91 -7.06
N ALA A 264 27.39 25.57 -7.03
CA ALA A 264 28.51 25.16 -6.20
C ALA A 264 28.14 25.28 -4.71
N HIS A 265 27.47 26.37 -4.34
CA HIS A 265 27.01 26.61 -2.97
C HIS A 265 26.00 25.56 -2.48
N LEU A 266 24.97 25.26 -3.29
CA LEU A 266 23.99 24.22 -2.96
C LEU A 266 24.62 22.83 -2.86
N SER A 267 25.63 22.53 -3.68
CA SER A 267 26.34 21.26 -3.60
C SER A 267 27.18 21.13 -2.34
N ALA A 268 27.81 22.23 -1.90
CA ALA A 268 28.52 22.27 -0.64
C ALA A 268 27.55 22.06 0.54
N LEU A 269 26.39 22.72 0.50
CA LEU A 269 25.31 22.53 1.47
C LEU A 269 24.80 21.08 1.50
N ALA A 270 24.58 20.47 0.34
CA ALA A 270 24.17 19.05 0.27
C ALA A 270 25.21 18.11 0.91
N GLY A 271 26.51 18.42 0.75
CA GLY A 271 27.60 17.70 1.40
C GLY A 271 27.58 17.77 2.94
N THR A 272 27.07 18.87 3.51
CA THR A 272 27.00 19.04 4.98
C THR A 272 25.71 18.48 5.59
N LEU A 273 24.63 18.34 4.82
CA LEU A 273 23.31 17.88 5.31
C LEU A 273 23.29 16.51 5.99
N LEU A 274 24.28 15.64 5.75
CA LEU A 274 24.38 14.33 6.39
C LEU A 274 25.47 14.26 7.46
N ALA A 275 26.26 15.32 7.66
CA ALA A 275 27.30 15.37 8.68
C ALA A 275 26.69 15.16 10.08
N PRO A 276 27.37 14.50 11.04
CA PRO A 276 26.84 14.27 12.39
C PRO A 276 26.42 15.57 13.08
N GLU A 277 27.26 16.59 12.94
CA GLU A 277 27.07 17.95 13.46
C GLU A 277 27.22 18.91 12.27
N PRO A 278 26.13 19.22 11.55
CA PRO A 278 26.18 20.06 10.37
C PRO A 278 26.43 21.50 10.84
N PRO A 279 27.38 22.22 10.23
CA PRO A 279 27.54 23.64 10.51
C PRO A 279 26.25 24.39 10.19
N GLU A 280 26.04 25.52 10.85
CA GLU A 280 24.93 26.42 10.52
C GLU A 280 25.03 26.78 9.02
N PRO A 281 23.98 26.52 8.22
CA PRO A 281 24.09 26.68 6.79
C PRO A 281 24.09 28.17 6.45
N ASP A 282 25.11 28.58 5.70
CA ASP A 282 25.12 29.90 5.10
C ASP A 282 24.07 29.94 3.98
N LEU A 283 22.95 30.60 4.23
CA LEU A 283 21.88 30.79 3.24
C LEU A 283 21.97 32.14 2.55
N ALA A 284 22.90 33.02 2.94
CA ALA A 284 22.98 34.38 2.39
C ALA A 284 23.14 34.39 0.85
N PRO A 285 23.97 33.52 0.23
CA PRO A 285 24.06 33.45 -1.24
C PRO A 285 22.75 33.02 -1.90
N VAL A 286 21.98 32.14 -1.25
CA VAL A 286 20.69 31.67 -1.78
C VAL A 286 19.63 32.75 -1.65
N VAL A 287 19.58 33.44 -0.51
CA VAL A 287 18.66 34.57 -0.26
C VAL A 287 18.90 35.71 -1.24
N ALA A 288 20.17 36.03 -1.51
CA ALA A 288 20.54 37.08 -2.45
C ALA A 288 20.14 36.74 -3.90
N ALA A 289 20.17 35.45 -4.27
CA ALA A 289 19.79 35.00 -5.61
C ALA A 289 18.27 34.90 -5.79
N ASP A 290 17.57 34.27 -4.83
CA ASP A 290 16.12 34.07 -4.90
C ASP A 290 15.50 33.73 -3.52
N PRO A 291 14.59 34.57 -3.01
CA PRO A 291 14.02 34.39 -1.68
C PRO A 291 13.15 33.12 -1.56
N ALA A 292 12.49 32.69 -2.63
CA ALA A 292 11.63 31.49 -2.61
C ALA A 292 12.44 30.20 -2.52
N LEU A 293 13.53 30.10 -3.30
CA LEU A 293 14.48 28.99 -3.20
C LEU A 293 15.16 28.96 -1.82
N ALA A 294 15.54 30.13 -1.29
CA ALA A 294 16.12 30.23 0.04
C ALA A 294 15.16 29.75 1.12
N GLU A 295 13.87 30.10 1.02
CA GLU A 295 12.85 29.61 1.95
C GLU A 295 12.66 28.09 1.85
N ALA A 296 12.61 27.53 0.65
CA ALA A 296 12.50 26.08 0.44
C ALA A 296 13.68 25.32 1.06
N VAL A 297 14.91 25.82 0.85
CA VAL A 297 16.14 25.25 1.42
C VAL A 297 16.17 25.41 2.94
N ALA A 298 15.83 26.59 3.47
CA ALA A 298 15.74 26.84 4.91
C ALA A 298 14.75 25.90 5.59
N ARG A 299 13.57 25.69 4.98
CA ARG A 299 12.56 24.75 5.48
C ARG A 299 13.08 23.32 5.49
N LEU A 300 13.80 22.88 4.46
CA LEU A 300 14.41 21.55 4.42
C LEU A 300 15.43 21.37 5.54
N VAL A 301 16.37 22.32 5.69
CA VAL A 301 17.38 22.31 6.76
C VAL A 301 16.69 22.25 8.13
N ALA A 302 15.71 23.12 8.38
CA ALA A 302 15.01 23.17 9.67
C ALA A 302 14.29 21.84 9.98
N VAL A 303 13.69 21.21 8.97
CA VAL A 303 13.06 19.90 9.13
C VAL A 303 14.10 18.80 9.36
N GLU A 304 15.25 18.86 8.69
CA GLU A 304 16.35 17.91 8.86
C GLU A 304 16.95 17.99 10.27
N ALA A 305 17.20 19.20 10.78
CA ALA A 305 17.62 19.45 12.15
C ALA A 305 16.58 18.95 13.17
N ALA A 306 15.29 19.26 12.96
CA ALA A 306 14.21 18.77 13.82
C ALA A 306 14.04 17.25 13.77
N PHE A 307 14.35 16.61 12.63
CA PHE A 307 14.31 15.15 12.47
C PHE A 307 15.42 14.46 13.28
N ARG A 308 16.56 15.14 13.51
CA ARG A 308 17.69 14.65 14.32
C ARG A 308 17.48 14.81 15.81
N ALA A 309 16.82 15.88 16.25
CA ALA A 309 16.59 16.14 17.67
C ALA A 309 15.85 14.95 18.35
N GLU A 310 16.28 14.58 19.56
CA GLU A 310 15.79 13.44 20.35
C GLU A 310 14.32 13.61 20.87
N PRO A 311 13.66 12.56 21.41
CA PRO A 311 12.23 12.26 21.21
C PRO A 311 11.17 13.13 21.91
N ASP A 312 11.48 13.82 23.02
CA ASP A 312 10.43 14.52 23.81
C ASP A 312 9.90 15.78 23.13
N SER A 313 10.59 16.30 22.11
CA SER A 313 10.08 17.37 21.24
C SER A 313 9.31 16.86 20.02
N ALA A 314 9.15 15.54 19.83
CA ALA A 314 8.47 14.93 18.68
C ALA A 314 6.93 14.83 18.83
N ASP A 315 6.35 15.59 19.77
CA ASP A 315 4.90 15.72 19.86
C ASP A 315 4.41 16.63 18.72
N ALA A 316 3.36 16.22 18.00
CA ALA A 316 2.74 17.04 16.95
C ALA A 316 2.28 18.43 17.45
N ARG A 317 2.26 18.64 18.78
CA ARG A 317 1.93 19.89 19.48
C ARG A 317 3.11 20.86 19.64
N SER A 318 4.37 20.41 19.56
CA SER A 318 5.55 21.28 19.72
C SER A 318 5.78 22.19 18.50
N PHE A 319 5.12 21.91 17.36
CA PHE A 319 5.31 22.63 16.10
C PHE A 319 4.09 23.51 15.71
N GLY A 320 3.66 24.37 16.62
CA GLY A 320 2.48 25.25 16.52
C GLY A 320 1.98 25.66 15.12
N SER A 321 0.66 25.55 14.96
CA SER A 321 -0.24 26.01 13.87
C SER A 321 -0.20 25.28 12.51
N LYS A 322 -1.34 24.62 12.21
CA LYS A 322 -1.78 24.04 10.91
C LYS A 322 -0.73 23.22 10.15
N VAL A 323 -0.38 22.06 10.69
CA VAL A 323 0.44 21.04 10.03
C VAL A 323 -0.13 20.68 8.64
N LEU A 324 0.66 20.92 7.58
CA LEU A 324 0.39 20.42 6.22
C LEU A 324 0.45 18.90 6.22
N TYR A 325 -0.68 18.26 6.49
CA TYR A 325 -0.79 16.82 6.46
C TYR A 325 -0.96 16.33 5.02
N LEU A 326 -0.15 15.37 4.59
CA LEU A 326 -0.40 14.55 3.41
C LEU A 326 -1.57 13.60 3.75
N ALA A 327 -2.79 14.14 3.81
CA ALA A 327 -3.98 13.36 4.15
C ALA A 327 -4.08 12.09 3.29
N PRO A 328 -4.32 10.91 3.92
CA PRO A 328 -4.44 9.65 3.22
C PRO A 328 -5.42 9.81 2.08
N TRP A 329 -5.05 9.31 0.90
CA TRP A 329 -6.08 9.21 -0.11
C TRP A 329 -7.08 8.15 0.27
N LEU A 330 -8.35 8.53 0.27
CA LEU A 330 -9.43 7.57 0.18
C LEU A 330 -9.93 7.55 -1.26
N ASP A 331 -9.57 6.50 -2.01
CA ASP A 331 -10.23 6.21 -3.28
C ASP A 331 -11.55 5.51 -2.99
N VAL A 332 -12.60 6.30 -2.76
CA VAL A 332 -13.94 5.77 -2.47
C VAL A 332 -14.44 4.88 -3.63
N ARG A 333 -14.04 5.17 -4.87
CA ARG A 333 -14.42 4.34 -6.02
C ARG A 333 -13.73 2.98 -5.99
N LEU A 334 -12.43 2.95 -5.73
CA LEU A 334 -11.69 1.69 -5.59
C LEU A 334 -12.19 0.88 -4.39
N ALA A 335 -12.52 1.55 -3.28
CA ALA A 335 -13.12 0.91 -2.12
C ALA A 335 -14.50 0.32 -2.44
N ALA A 336 -15.35 1.07 -3.15
CA ALA A 336 -16.64 0.56 -3.62
C ALA A 336 -16.48 -0.61 -4.60
N GLU A 337 -15.55 -0.53 -5.57
CA GLU A 337 -15.23 -1.63 -6.49
C GLU A 337 -14.77 -2.88 -5.71
N ALA A 338 -13.84 -2.73 -4.76
CA ALA A 338 -13.36 -3.83 -3.92
C ALA A 338 -14.47 -4.47 -3.07
N GLY A 339 -15.33 -3.64 -2.47
CA GLY A 339 -16.47 -4.07 -1.68
C GLY A 339 -17.55 -4.76 -2.52
N LEU A 340 -17.93 -4.19 -3.66
CA LEU A 340 -18.91 -4.77 -4.57
C LEU A 340 -18.46 -6.12 -5.11
N LEU A 341 -17.17 -6.26 -5.43
CA LEU A 341 -16.63 -7.54 -5.90
C LEU A 341 -16.62 -8.59 -4.80
N ALA A 342 -16.06 -8.28 -3.63
CA ALA A 342 -15.99 -9.25 -2.54
C ALA A 342 -17.38 -9.63 -2.02
N GLY A 343 -18.23 -8.63 -1.77
CA GLY A 343 -19.60 -8.82 -1.29
C GLY A 343 -20.49 -9.50 -2.33
N GLY A 344 -20.50 -9.00 -3.56
CA GLY A 344 -21.31 -9.55 -4.65
C GLY A 344 -20.91 -10.97 -5.03
N ALA A 345 -19.60 -11.27 -5.12
CA ALA A 345 -19.13 -12.63 -5.36
C ALA A 345 -19.50 -13.59 -4.22
N THR A 346 -19.42 -13.12 -2.97
CA THR A 346 -19.84 -13.92 -1.80
C THR A 346 -21.34 -14.19 -1.82
N THR A 347 -22.17 -13.18 -2.07
CA THR A 347 -23.64 -13.35 -2.17
C THR A 347 -23.98 -14.35 -3.27
N LEU A 348 -23.45 -14.13 -4.48
CA LEU A 348 -23.78 -14.97 -5.64
C LEU A 348 -23.32 -16.41 -5.41
N ALA A 349 -22.08 -16.61 -4.94
CA ALA A 349 -21.56 -17.95 -4.67
C ALA A 349 -22.33 -18.66 -3.57
N GLY A 350 -22.67 -17.96 -2.48
CA GLY A 350 -23.49 -18.50 -1.41
C GLY A 350 -24.90 -18.89 -1.88
N MET A 351 -25.55 -18.03 -2.68
CA MET A 351 -26.89 -18.30 -3.21
C MET A 351 -26.90 -19.48 -4.19
N LEU A 352 -25.90 -19.57 -5.07
CA LEU A 352 -25.75 -20.70 -5.99
C LEU A 352 -25.41 -21.99 -5.23
N GLY A 353 -24.56 -21.92 -4.21
CA GLY A 353 -24.24 -23.05 -3.33
C GLY A 353 -25.49 -23.58 -2.63
N TYR A 354 -26.32 -22.70 -2.07
CA TYR A 354 -27.59 -23.08 -1.45
C TYR A 354 -28.59 -23.64 -2.47
N ALA A 355 -28.79 -22.96 -3.59
CA ALA A 355 -29.79 -23.34 -4.60
C ALA A 355 -29.46 -24.66 -5.32
N SER A 356 -28.17 -24.95 -5.53
CA SER A 356 -27.72 -26.16 -6.21
C SER A 356 -27.81 -27.43 -5.34
N GLY A 357 -27.89 -27.28 -4.01
CA GLY A 357 -27.80 -28.40 -3.07
C GLY A 357 -26.45 -29.16 -3.16
N TRP A 358 -25.44 -28.56 -3.80
CA TRP A 358 -24.13 -29.19 -4.00
C TRP A 358 -23.40 -29.24 -2.66
N GLY A 359 -23.10 -30.45 -2.18
CA GLY A 359 -22.49 -30.70 -0.85
C GLY A 359 -21.36 -29.74 -0.46
N PRO A 360 -20.25 -29.64 -1.23
CA PRO A 360 -19.15 -28.73 -0.92
C PRO A 360 -19.36 -27.29 -1.43
N GLY A 361 -20.59 -26.91 -1.77
CA GLY A 361 -20.94 -25.55 -2.20
C GLY A 361 -20.60 -24.49 -1.15
N GLU A 362 -20.64 -24.86 0.13
CA GLU A 362 -20.19 -23.99 1.24
C GLU A 362 -18.70 -23.65 1.14
N LEU A 363 -17.87 -24.64 0.83
CA LEU A 363 -16.42 -24.51 0.74
C LEU A 363 -16.05 -23.68 -0.50
N ALA A 364 -16.78 -23.88 -1.61
CA ALA A 364 -16.62 -23.04 -2.81
C ALA A 364 -16.99 -21.58 -2.52
N ALA A 365 -18.12 -21.32 -1.88
CA ALA A 365 -18.55 -19.96 -1.52
C ALA A 365 -17.58 -19.30 -0.54
N LEU A 366 -17.09 -20.05 0.46
CA LEU A 366 -16.10 -19.58 1.42
C LEU A 366 -14.77 -19.25 0.72
N GLY A 367 -14.30 -20.11 -0.17
CA GLY A 367 -13.12 -19.88 -0.98
C GLY A 367 -13.25 -18.61 -1.83
N ILE A 368 -14.40 -18.42 -2.51
CA ILE A 368 -14.66 -17.23 -3.33
C ILE A 368 -14.63 -15.98 -2.47
N CYS A 369 -15.24 -16.01 -1.28
CA CYS A 369 -15.22 -14.90 -0.33
C CYS A 369 -13.79 -14.53 0.08
N ILE A 370 -13.00 -15.52 0.54
CA ILE A 370 -11.63 -15.31 1.03
C ILE A 370 -10.73 -14.82 -0.11
N PHE A 371 -10.68 -15.53 -1.24
CA PHE A 371 -9.81 -15.15 -2.37
C PHE A 371 -10.19 -13.78 -2.93
N SER A 372 -11.48 -13.48 -3.08
CA SER A 372 -11.91 -12.17 -3.59
C SER A 372 -11.55 -11.04 -2.63
N MET A 373 -11.62 -11.25 -1.32
CA MET A 373 -11.21 -10.23 -0.35
C MET A 373 -9.70 -10.04 -0.25
N VAL A 374 -8.91 -11.12 -0.28
CA VAL A 374 -7.45 -11.00 -0.32
C VAL A 374 -7.07 -10.21 -1.57
N LEU A 375 -7.57 -10.62 -2.73
CA LEU A 375 -7.18 -10.04 -4.00
C LEU A 375 -7.69 -8.60 -4.14
N SER A 376 -8.93 -8.31 -3.72
CA SER A 376 -9.49 -6.95 -3.81
C SER A 376 -8.70 -5.93 -2.99
N SER A 377 -8.13 -6.33 -1.84
CA SER A 377 -7.33 -5.47 -0.95
C SER A 377 -5.90 -5.18 -1.47
N MET A 378 -5.42 -5.95 -2.46
CA MET A 378 -4.07 -5.77 -2.99
C MET A 378 -3.98 -4.55 -3.91
N PRO A 379 -2.85 -3.81 -3.94
CA PRO A 379 -2.67 -2.70 -4.86
C PRO A 379 -2.75 -3.09 -6.36
N ALA A 380 -2.29 -4.29 -6.71
CA ALA A 380 -2.25 -4.82 -8.08
C ALA A 380 -2.74 -6.29 -8.13
N PRO A 381 -4.05 -6.54 -7.94
CA PRO A 381 -4.61 -7.88 -7.90
C PRO A 381 -4.26 -8.72 -9.12
N GLU A 382 -4.26 -8.11 -10.31
CA GLU A 382 -3.98 -8.75 -11.59
C GLU A 382 -2.60 -9.42 -11.65
N ARG A 383 -1.62 -8.89 -10.90
CA ARG A 383 -0.26 -9.45 -10.79
C ARG A 383 -0.17 -10.57 -9.76
N PHE A 384 -0.89 -10.43 -8.65
CA PHE A 384 -0.89 -11.40 -7.55
C PHE A 384 -1.79 -12.62 -7.82
N ALA A 385 -2.85 -12.47 -8.60
CA ALA A 385 -3.80 -13.52 -8.92
C ALA A 385 -3.15 -14.83 -9.43
N PRO A 386 -2.25 -14.82 -10.44
CA PRO A 386 -1.60 -16.04 -10.90
C PRO A 386 -0.64 -16.64 -9.87
N MET A 387 -0.08 -15.83 -8.96
CA MET A 387 0.78 -16.32 -7.87
C MET A 387 -0.04 -17.03 -6.81
N MET A 388 -1.19 -16.46 -6.45
CA MET A 388 -2.18 -17.09 -5.55
C MET A 388 -2.64 -18.43 -6.11
N LEU A 389 -3.03 -18.51 -7.39
CA LEU A 389 -3.47 -19.75 -8.02
C LEU A 389 -2.39 -20.85 -7.97
N LYS A 390 -1.12 -20.51 -8.23
CA LYS A 390 0.00 -21.46 -8.08
C LYS A 390 0.13 -21.97 -6.65
N GLY A 391 -0.05 -21.09 -5.66
CA GLY A 391 -0.10 -21.45 -4.25
C GLY A 391 -1.23 -22.42 -3.94
N VAL A 392 -2.46 -22.09 -4.34
CA VAL A 392 -3.64 -22.95 -4.13
C VAL A 392 -3.43 -24.33 -4.75
N LEU A 393 -2.95 -24.41 -6.00
CA LEU A 393 -2.68 -25.68 -6.68
C LEU A 393 -1.67 -26.53 -5.92
N ALA A 394 -0.58 -25.93 -5.44
CA ALA A 394 0.42 -26.63 -4.64
C ALA A 394 -0.14 -27.12 -3.29
N GLY A 395 -0.93 -26.28 -2.61
CA GLY A 395 -1.58 -26.63 -1.35
C GLY A 395 -2.60 -27.76 -1.49
N VAL A 396 -3.43 -27.72 -2.54
CA VAL A 396 -4.41 -28.78 -2.85
C VAL A 396 -3.71 -30.07 -3.23
N ALA A 397 -2.63 -30.03 -4.02
CA ALA A 397 -1.85 -31.21 -4.35
C ALA A 397 -1.24 -31.87 -3.09
N ALA A 398 -0.68 -31.06 -2.19
CA ALA A 398 -0.18 -31.54 -0.90
C ALA A 398 -1.30 -32.12 -0.02
N ALA A 399 -2.49 -31.51 -0.04
CA ALA A 399 -3.65 -32.00 0.70
C ALA A 399 -4.14 -33.35 0.17
N LEU A 400 -4.22 -33.54 -1.15
CA LEU A 400 -4.58 -34.81 -1.76
C LEU A 400 -3.56 -35.91 -1.42
N LEU A 401 -2.26 -35.57 -1.47
CA LEU A 401 -1.20 -36.50 -1.06
C LEU A 401 -1.36 -36.93 0.40
N TYR A 402 -1.64 -35.97 1.28
CA TYR A 402 -1.88 -36.23 2.69
C TYR A 402 -3.14 -37.11 2.92
N ARG A 403 -4.29 -36.73 2.33
CA ARG A 403 -5.58 -37.42 2.54
C ARG A 403 -5.61 -38.84 1.96
N PHE A 404 -4.92 -39.10 0.83
CA PHE A 404 -4.90 -40.43 0.23
C PHE A 404 -3.78 -41.34 0.74
N LEU A 405 -2.58 -40.81 1.01
CA LEU A 405 -1.43 -41.66 1.36
C LEU A 405 -1.17 -41.73 2.86
N VAL A 406 -1.44 -40.65 3.60
CA VAL A 406 -1.00 -40.53 5.00
C VAL A 406 -2.17 -40.70 5.95
N GLN A 407 -3.19 -39.87 5.84
CA GLN A 407 -4.31 -39.78 6.77
C GLN A 407 -5.08 -41.12 7.00
N PRO A 408 -5.26 -42.03 6.02
CA PRO A 408 -5.95 -43.30 6.25
C PRO A 408 -5.24 -44.21 7.24
N HIS A 409 -3.92 -44.04 7.42
CA HIS A 409 -3.11 -44.79 8.36
C HIS A 409 -3.09 -44.16 9.76
N VAL A 410 -3.64 -42.96 9.93
CA VAL A 410 -3.60 -42.20 11.19
C VAL A 410 -4.80 -42.55 12.06
N THR A 411 -4.53 -43.18 13.20
CA THR A 411 -5.58 -43.68 14.11
C THR A 411 -5.64 -42.96 15.46
N THR A 412 -4.58 -42.24 15.84
CA THR A 412 -4.49 -41.55 17.14
C THR A 412 -4.12 -40.09 16.97
N LEU A 413 -4.51 -39.27 17.95
CA LEU A 413 -4.25 -37.83 17.93
C LEU A 413 -2.74 -37.47 17.91
N PRO A 414 -1.85 -38.16 18.66
CA PRO A 414 -0.41 -37.96 18.51
C PRO A 414 0.10 -38.30 17.11
N MET A 415 -0.42 -39.36 16.49
CA MET A 415 -0.06 -39.74 15.12
C MET A 415 -0.54 -38.68 14.11
N LEU A 416 -1.70 -38.07 14.32
CA LEU A 416 -2.23 -36.97 13.52
C LEU A 416 -1.36 -35.70 13.62
N SER A 417 -0.91 -35.37 14.83
CA SER A 417 0.02 -34.25 15.04
C SER A 417 1.37 -34.50 14.32
N LEU A 418 1.93 -35.69 14.44
CA LEU A 418 3.22 -36.03 13.83
C LEU A 418 3.16 -36.16 12.30
N SER A 419 2.04 -36.62 11.74
CA SER A 419 1.88 -36.81 10.29
C SER A 419 1.95 -35.50 9.49
N LEU A 420 1.61 -34.37 10.12
CA LEU A 420 1.64 -33.04 9.49
C LEU A 420 3.04 -32.42 9.44
N VAL A 421 3.97 -32.84 10.30
CA VAL A 421 5.33 -32.29 10.40
C VAL A 421 6.05 -32.17 9.05
N PRO A 422 6.13 -33.20 8.18
CA PRO A 422 6.82 -33.08 6.89
C PRO A 422 6.20 -32.02 5.98
N PHE A 423 4.87 -31.90 5.94
CA PHE A 423 4.16 -30.92 5.13
C PHE A 423 4.33 -29.50 5.66
N LEU A 424 4.24 -29.32 6.98
CA LEU A 424 4.46 -28.02 7.63
C LEU A 424 5.92 -27.55 7.49
N LEU A 425 6.89 -28.46 7.56
CA LEU A 425 8.30 -28.15 7.31
C LEU A 425 8.52 -27.71 5.86
N ALA A 426 7.98 -28.44 4.89
CA ALA A 426 8.05 -28.05 3.48
C ALA A 426 7.40 -26.66 3.25
N GLY A 427 6.23 -26.43 3.85
CA GLY A 427 5.53 -25.16 3.84
C GLY A 427 6.30 -24.01 4.49
N GLY A 428 6.98 -24.29 5.60
CA GLY A 428 7.85 -23.35 6.31
C GLY A 428 9.05 -22.92 5.49
N LEU A 429 9.74 -23.88 4.87
CA LEU A 429 10.87 -23.61 4.00
C LEU A 429 10.44 -22.85 2.74
N ALA A 430 9.30 -23.21 2.13
CA ALA A 430 8.73 -22.49 1.00
C ALA A 430 8.36 -21.04 1.35
N ARG A 431 7.87 -20.80 2.58
CA ARG A 431 7.54 -19.45 3.07
C ARG A 431 8.78 -18.61 3.33
N ALA A 432 9.88 -19.22 3.76
CA ALA A 432 11.14 -18.53 4.03
C ALA A 432 11.93 -18.17 2.76
N ALA A 433 11.78 -18.95 1.68
CA ALA A 433 12.49 -18.72 0.43
C ALA A 433 11.95 -17.49 -0.33
N ARG A 434 12.81 -16.51 -0.64
CA ARG A 434 12.44 -15.25 -1.34
C ARG A 434 11.58 -15.45 -2.60
N ARG A 435 11.85 -16.48 -3.39
CA ARG A 435 11.12 -16.77 -4.65
C ARG A 435 9.72 -17.34 -4.43
N THR A 436 9.51 -18.12 -3.37
CA THR A 436 8.25 -18.83 -3.12
C THR A 436 7.45 -18.25 -1.96
N ALA A 437 8.00 -17.28 -1.23
CA ALA A 437 7.40 -16.70 -0.03
C ALA A 437 5.97 -16.19 -0.24
N GLY A 438 5.67 -15.59 -1.41
CA GLY A 438 4.32 -15.15 -1.76
C GLY A 438 3.33 -16.31 -1.93
N PRO A 439 3.51 -17.17 -2.95
CA PRO A 439 2.62 -18.31 -3.21
C PRO A 439 2.52 -19.31 -2.04
N ALA A 440 3.57 -19.41 -1.20
CA ALA A 440 3.59 -20.32 -0.06
C ALA A 440 2.55 -19.99 1.01
N ILE A 441 2.12 -18.72 1.14
CA ILE A 441 1.04 -18.37 2.08
C ILE A 441 -0.23 -19.13 1.69
N ASP A 442 -0.67 -18.99 0.44
CA ASP A 442 -1.89 -19.62 -0.05
C ASP A 442 -1.75 -21.14 -0.13
N ALA A 443 -0.55 -21.65 -0.46
CA ALA A 443 -0.28 -23.09 -0.41
C ALA A 443 -0.49 -23.67 1.00
N ASN A 444 0.06 -23.01 2.03
CA ASN A 444 -0.07 -23.46 3.42
C ASN A 444 -1.52 -23.30 3.92
N MET A 445 -2.21 -22.21 3.56
CA MET A 445 -3.63 -22.02 3.90
C MET A 445 -4.51 -23.09 3.27
N CYS A 446 -4.35 -23.33 1.96
CA CYS A 446 -5.17 -24.28 1.22
C CYS A 446 -4.83 -25.71 1.59
N PHE A 447 -3.58 -26.01 1.94
CA PHE A 447 -3.22 -27.31 2.52
C PHE A 447 -3.97 -27.57 3.83
N MET A 448 -4.04 -26.59 4.74
CA MET A 448 -4.80 -26.72 5.98
C MET A 448 -6.31 -26.83 5.73
N LEU A 449 -6.88 -26.06 4.78
CA LEU A 449 -8.30 -26.12 4.44
C LEU A 449 -8.72 -27.42 3.75
N ALA A 450 -7.97 -27.84 2.72
CA ALA A 450 -8.31 -29.01 1.91
C ALA A 450 -7.84 -30.33 2.53
N GLY A 451 -6.77 -30.27 3.33
CA GLY A 451 -6.16 -31.44 3.97
C GLY A 451 -6.95 -31.96 5.17
N GLN A 452 -7.78 -31.12 5.79
CA GLN A 452 -8.72 -31.45 6.89
C GLN A 452 -8.17 -32.54 7.81
N ALA A 453 -7.08 -32.24 8.52
CA ALA A 453 -6.45 -33.19 9.43
C ALA A 453 -7.34 -33.40 10.66
N VAL A 454 -8.28 -34.34 10.55
CA VAL A 454 -9.30 -34.69 11.55
C VAL A 454 -9.34 -36.20 11.79
N LEU A 455 -9.91 -36.59 12.93
CA LEU A 455 -10.21 -37.97 13.32
C LEU A 455 -11.71 -38.12 13.61
N PRO A 456 -12.37 -39.20 13.16
CA PRO A 456 -11.85 -40.24 12.27
C PRO A 456 -11.53 -39.70 10.85
N PRO A 457 -10.61 -40.34 10.10
CA PRO A 457 -10.23 -39.87 8.78
C PRO A 457 -11.36 -40.06 7.78
N VAL A 458 -11.62 -39.04 6.95
CA VAL A 458 -12.53 -39.17 5.80
C VAL A 458 -11.81 -39.94 4.70
N THR A 459 -12.26 -41.16 4.41
CA THR A 459 -11.63 -42.05 3.42
C THR A 459 -12.37 -42.11 2.09
N ASP A 460 -13.56 -41.54 1.99
CA ASP A 460 -14.35 -41.55 0.75
C ASP A 460 -13.69 -40.66 -0.32
N ALA A 461 -13.22 -41.29 -1.40
CA ALA A 461 -12.53 -40.62 -2.49
C ALA A 461 -13.42 -39.58 -3.19
N PHE A 462 -14.73 -39.86 -3.31
CA PHE A 462 -15.65 -38.92 -3.95
C PHE A 462 -15.75 -37.63 -3.14
N THR A 463 -15.97 -37.73 -1.82
CA THR A 463 -16.01 -36.57 -0.92
C THR A 463 -14.72 -35.76 -0.98
N ILE A 464 -13.55 -36.42 -0.86
CA ILE A 464 -12.23 -35.75 -0.91
C ILE A 464 -12.06 -34.97 -2.22
N LEU A 465 -12.34 -35.60 -3.37
CA LEU A 465 -12.18 -34.97 -4.68
C LEU A 465 -13.20 -33.84 -4.89
N ASN A 466 -14.43 -34.01 -4.39
CA ASN A 466 -15.48 -33.01 -4.50
C ASN A 466 -15.12 -31.75 -3.69
N GLU A 467 -14.67 -31.88 -2.44
CA GLU A 467 -14.22 -30.76 -1.60
C GLU A 467 -13.01 -30.04 -2.19
N THR A 468 -11.98 -30.79 -2.60
CA THR A 468 -10.79 -30.19 -3.21
C THR A 468 -11.09 -29.50 -4.54
N SER A 469 -11.99 -30.05 -5.35
CA SER A 469 -12.43 -29.41 -6.59
C SER A 469 -13.23 -28.13 -6.34
N ALA A 470 -14.04 -28.07 -5.27
CA ALA A 470 -14.76 -26.86 -4.86
C ALA A 470 -13.80 -25.71 -4.49
N LEU A 471 -12.73 -26.01 -3.75
CA LEU A 471 -11.71 -25.01 -3.41
C LEU A 471 -10.92 -24.54 -4.66
N LEU A 472 -10.59 -25.47 -5.56
CA LEU A 472 -9.95 -25.13 -6.84
C LEU A 472 -10.84 -24.26 -7.72
N LEU A 473 -12.13 -24.60 -7.83
CA LEU A 473 -13.11 -23.82 -8.57
C LEU A 473 -13.17 -22.39 -8.02
N ALA A 474 -13.25 -22.23 -6.70
CA ALA A 474 -13.24 -20.93 -6.05
C ALA A 474 -11.99 -20.10 -6.41
N ALA A 475 -10.81 -20.71 -6.38
CA ALA A 475 -9.56 -20.04 -6.73
C ALA A 475 -9.50 -19.65 -8.21
N VAL A 476 -9.97 -20.52 -9.11
CA VAL A 476 -10.02 -20.25 -10.55
C VAL A 476 -10.99 -19.11 -10.83
N VAL A 477 -12.21 -19.15 -10.30
CA VAL A 477 -13.23 -18.09 -10.47
C VAL A 477 -12.71 -16.75 -9.96
N ALA A 478 -12.15 -16.68 -8.75
CA ALA A 478 -11.58 -15.45 -8.22
C ALA A 478 -10.41 -14.94 -9.08
N THR A 479 -9.44 -15.81 -9.38
CA THR A 479 -8.23 -15.43 -10.14
C THR A 479 -8.57 -14.94 -11.54
N THR A 480 -9.44 -15.66 -12.25
CA THR A 480 -9.88 -15.29 -13.60
C THR A 480 -10.65 -13.98 -13.61
N GLY A 481 -11.58 -13.79 -12.67
CA GLY A 481 -12.33 -12.54 -12.52
C GLY A 481 -11.41 -11.33 -12.40
N PHE A 482 -10.40 -11.38 -11.54
CA PHE A 482 -9.43 -10.29 -11.37
C PHE A 482 -8.41 -10.17 -12.52
N ARG A 483 -8.13 -11.26 -13.25
CA ARG A 483 -7.26 -11.23 -14.43
C ARG A 483 -7.93 -10.56 -15.64
N PHE A 484 -9.24 -10.77 -15.82
CA PHE A 484 -10.01 -10.11 -16.87
C PHE A 484 -10.42 -8.68 -16.52
N MET A 485 -10.32 -8.31 -15.24
CA MET A 485 -10.50 -6.92 -14.84
C MET A 485 -9.42 -6.02 -15.44
N PRO A 486 -9.78 -4.85 -15.99
CA PRO A 486 -8.77 -3.99 -16.60
C PRO A 486 -7.82 -3.44 -15.52
N PRO A 487 -6.51 -3.38 -15.81
CA PRO A 487 -5.46 -3.17 -14.81
C PRO A 487 -5.65 -1.88 -14.02
N ARG A 488 -5.37 -1.93 -12.71
CA ARG A 488 -5.63 -0.82 -11.78
C ARG A 488 -4.66 0.34 -12.01
N ALA A 489 -3.37 0.04 -12.22
CA ALA A 489 -2.31 1.05 -12.32
C ALA A 489 -2.56 2.14 -13.40
N PRO A 490 -2.84 1.82 -14.68
CA PRO A 490 -3.07 2.85 -15.69
C PRO A 490 -4.35 3.66 -15.43
N ARG A 491 -5.38 3.01 -14.87
CA ARG A 491 -6.62 3.70 -14.47
C ARG A 491 -6.38 4.69 -13.34
N GLN A 492 -5.56 4.31 -12.36
CA GLN A 492 -5.17 5.17 -11.25
C GLN A 492 -4.29 6.33 -11.73
N ALA A 493 -3.35 6.09 -12.64
CA ALA A 493 -2.56 7.16 -13.28
C ALA A 493 -3.47 8.15 -14.03
N ALA A 494 -4.38 7.66 -14.89
CA ALA A 494 -5.32 8.51 -15.61
C ALA A 494 -6.31 9.24 -14.69
N ARG A 495 -6.68 8.66 -13.54
CA ARG A 495 -7.51 9.31 -12.52
C ARG A 495 -6.71 10.41 -11.79
N ALA A 496 -5.46 10.13 -11.42
CA ALA A 496 -4.57 11.10 -10.78
C ALA A 496 -4.33 12.30 -11.69
N LEU A 497 -4.05 12.07 -12.97
CA LEU A 497 -3.88 13.12 -13.97
C LEU A 497 -5.15 13.97 -14.13
N ARG A 498 -6.32 13.33 -14.23
CA ARG A 498 -7.60 14.06 -14.28
C ARG A 498 -7.86 14.88 -13.02
N ALA A 499 -7.48 14.38 -11.85
CA ALA A 499 -7.59 15.13 -10.60
C ALA A 499 -6.68 16.36 -10.61
N ILE A 500 -5.44 16.22 -11.08
CA ILE A 500 -4.50 17.34 -11.21
C ILE A 500 -5.03 18.39 -12.20
N ARG A 501 -5.49 17.98 -13.38
CA ARG A 501 -6.07 18.91 -14.37
C ARG A 501 -7.27 19.68 -13.82
N ARG A 502 -8.15 19.02 -13.04
CA ARG A 502 -9.28 19.68 -12.36
C ARG A 502 -8.82 20.66 -11.28
N ASP A 503 -7.81 20.29 -10.52
CA ASP A 503 -7.27 21.16 -9.46
C ASP A 503 -6.60 22.40 -10.04
N LEU A 504 -5.82 22.27 -11.12
CA LEU A 504 -5.24 23.42 -11.83
C LEU A 504 -6.34 24.36 -12.35
N ARG A 505 -7.45 23.83 -12.90
CA ARG A 505 -8.60 24.67 -13.29
C ARG A 505 -9.28 25.34 -12.11
N ARG A 506 -9.48 24.60 -11.01
CA ARG A 506 -10.06 25.17 -9.79
C ARG A 506 -9.19 26.34 -9.32
N LEU A 507 -7.87 26.19 -9.31
CA LEU A 507 -6.95 27.26 -8.93
C LEU A 507 -7.02 28.43 -9.91
N ALA A 508 -7.07 28.19 -11.21
CA ALA A 508 -7.22 29.27 -12.19
C ALA A 508 -8.57 30.03 -12.07
N GLN A 509 -9.65 29.36 -11.67
CA GLN A 509 -11.02 29.90 -11.73
C GLN A 509 -11.65 30.26 -10.38
N ALA A 510 -11.06 29.87 -9.25
CA ALA A 510 -11.67 30.11 -7.94
C ALA A 510 -11.85 31.61 -7.68
N GLY A 511 -12.92 32.01 -7.01
CA GLY A 511 -13.08 33.35 -6.43
C GLY A 511 -12.66 33.35 -4.96
N GLY A 512 -11.81 34.29 -4.53
CA GLY A 512 -11.45 34.49 -3.13
C GLY A 512 -10.11 33.89 -2.69
N GLY A 513 -9.81 34.05 -1.39
CA GLY A 513 -8.56 33.63 -0.75
C GLY A 513 -8.42 32.11 -0.64
N VAL A 514 -7.22 31.61 -0.92
CA VAL A 514 -6.89 30.18 -0.93
C VAL A 514 -5.83 29.90 0.13
N ASP A 515 -5.98 28.80 0.87
CA ASP A 515 -4.94 28.34 1.81
C ASP A 515 -3.79 27.69 1.02
N VAL A 516 -2.76 28.49 0.71
CA VAL A 516 -1.57 28.11 -0.07
C VAL A 516 -0.93 26.84 0.48
N GLY A 517 -0.84 26.72 1.81
CA GLY A 517 -0.28 25.54 2.46
C GLY A 517 -1.07 24.27 2.16
N ARG A 518 -2.40 24.32 2.27
CA ARG A 518 -3.24 23.16 1.95
C ARG A 518 -3.18 22.77 0.48
N GLU A 519 -3.14 23.74 -0.43
CA GLU A 519 -3.03 23.48 -1.87
C GLU A 519 -1.66 22.90 -2.23
N TRP A 520 -0.57 23.39 -1.65
CA TRP A 520 0.77 22.81 -1.79
C TRP A 520 0.80 21.34 -1.37
N ALA A 521 0.32 21.03 -0.16
CA ALA A 521 0.23 19.64 0.32
C ALA A 521 -0.67 18.77 -0.56
N ARG A 522 -1.66 19.34 -1.24
CA ARG A 522 -2.54 18.62 -2.17
C ARG A 522 -1.82 18.36 -3.50
N GLY A 523 -1.17 19.36 -4.09
CA GLY A 523 -0.41 19.25 -5.34
C GLY A 523 0.75 18.26 -5.21
N ALA A 524 1.59 18.42 -4.19
CA ALA A 524 2.71 17.52 -3.91
C ALA A 524 2.25 16.05 -3.78
N ARG A 525 1.11 15.82 -3.13
CA ARG A 525 0.51 14.50 -3.00
C ARG A 525 0.09 13.89 -4.33
N GLN A 526 -0.54 14.69 -5.18
CA GLN A 526 -1.01 14.21 -6.47
C GLN A 526 0.16 13.87 -7.40
N VAL A 527 1.22 14.67 -7.33
CA VAL A 527 2.46 14.44 -8.09
C VAL A 527 3.17 13.16 -7.65
N LEU A 528 3.36 12.95 -6.34
CA LEU A 528 3.93 11.70 -5.81
C LEU A 528 3.10 10.48 -6.22
N ARG A 529 1.77 10.58 -6.19
CA ARG A 529 0.89 9.50 -6.63
C ARG A 529 0.96 9.25 -8.12
N LEU A 530 0.95 10.31 -8.92
CA LEU A 530 1.05 10.19 -10.36
C LEU A 530 2.37 9.50 -10.72
N GLY A 531 3.49 9.90 -10.11
CA GLY A 531 4.78 9.24 -10.26
C GLY A 531 4.73 7.75 -9.93
N LEU A 532 4.17 7.39 -8.77
CA LEU A 532 4.05 5.99 -8.34
C LEU A 532 3.11 5.15 -9.23
N HIS A 533 2.00 5.72 -9.72
CA HIS A 533 1.10 5.01 -10.63
C HIS A 533 1.65 4.92 -12.05
N LEU A 534 2.38 5.94 -12.51
CA LEU A 534 3.09 5.91 -13.78
C LEU A 534 4.20 4.89 -13.76
N ASP A 535 4.98 4.76 -12.69
CA ASP A 535 6.01 3.72 -12.56
C ASP A 535 5.40 2.30 -12.60
N ARG A 536 4.33 2.09 -11.82
CA ARG A 536 3.54 0.85 -11.85
C ARG A 536 2.90 0.58 -13.22
N ALA A 537 2.61 1.61 -14.00
CA ALA A 537 2.07 1.50 -15.36
C ALA A 537 3.15 1.46 -16.45
N ALA A 538 4.36 1.96 -16.19
CA ALA A 538 5.49 2.00 -17.13
C ALA A 538 6.13 0.61 -17.28
N THR A 539 5.99 -0.25 -16.26
CA THR A 539 6.09 -1.71 -16.45
C THR A 539 5.07 -2.29 -17.47
N ALA A 540 4.17 -1.46 -18.00
CA ALA A 540 3.25 -1.72 -19.13
C ALA A 540 3.33 -0.65 -20.26
N GLY A 541 4.41 0.14 -20.35
CA GLY A 541 4.74 0.98 -21.53
C GLY A 541 4.15 2.40 -21.56
N ALA A 542 4.52 3.29 -20.63
CA ALA A 542 4.11 4.70 -20.64
C ALA A 542 5.22 5.63 -21.20
N SER A 543 4.81 6.64 -21.97
CA SER A 543 5.67 7.51 -22.80
C SER A 543 6.69 8.36 -22.02
N PRO A 544 7.92 8.49 -22.54
CA PRO A 544 8.98 9.35 -21.98
C PRO A 544 8.77 10.85 -22.31
N GLY A 545 9.22 11.75 -21.42
CA GLY A 545 9.53 13.15 -21.79
C GLY A 545 8.65 14.25 -21.17
N SER A 546 8.16 14.09 -19.94
CA SER A 546 7.46 15.17 -19.24
C SER A 546 7.77 15.21 -17.75
N SER A 547 7.93 16.43 -17.25
CA SER A 547 8.28 16.71 -15.86
C SER A 547 7.05 16.69 -14.96
N LEU A 548 7.11 15.91 -13.88
CA LEU A 548 6.06 15.80 -12.88
C LEU A 548 6.09 16.99 -11.90
N LEU A 549 7.28 17.49 -11.59
CA LEU A 549 7.52 18.72 -10.85
C LEU A 549 7.05 19.96 -11.61
N ALA A 550 7.11 19.95 -12.95
CA ALA A 550 6.59 21.07 -13.73
C ALA A 550 5.08 21.26 -13.47
N VAL A 551 4.33 20.17 -13.29
CA VAL A 551 2.91 20.25 -12.93
C VAL A 551 2.72 20.82 -11.51
N LEU A 552 3.64 20.53 -10.60
CA LEU A 552 3.65 21.12 -9.25
C LEU A 552 3.95 22.62 -9.31
N ASN A 553 4.99 23.02 -10.04
CA ASN A 553 5.40 24.41 -10.24
C ASN A 553 4.30 25.22 -10.92
N LEU A 554 3.56 24.61 -11.85
CA LEU A 554 2.40 25.26 -12.46
C LEU A 554 1.32 25.58 -11.43
N GLY A 555 1.06 24.66 -10.51
CA GLY A 555 0.12 24.88 -9.41
C GLY A 555 0.58 25.98 -8.45
N LEU A 556 1.89 26.04 -8.13
CA LEU A 556 2.48 27.11 -7.33
C LEU A 556 2.38 28.47 -8.03
N ALA A 557 2.80 28.56 -9.29
CA ALA A 557 2.74 29.80 -10.05
C ALA A 557 1.29 30.32 -10.19
N LEU A 558 0.30 29.43 -10.28
CA LEU A 558 -1.12 29.82 -10.21
C LEU A 558 -1.51 30.41 -8.85
N LEU A 559 -0.96 29.92 -7.74
CA LEU A 559 -1.20 30.50 -6.42
C LEU A 559 -0.56 31.90 -6.31
N ASP A 560 0.67 32.06 -6.79
CA ASP A 560 1.37 33.35 -6.81
C ASP A 560 0.61 34.37 -7.66
N LEU A 561 0.18 33.97 -8.87
CA LEU A 561 -0.64 34.82 -9.75
C LEU A 561 -1.98 35.22 -9.10
N ARG A 562 -2.56 34.38 -8.25
CA ARG A 562 -3.79 34.73 -7.51
C ARG A 562 -3.54 35.73 -6.39
N GLU A 563 -2.45 35.57 -5.66
CA GLU A 563 -2.05 36.53 -4.64
C GLU A 563 -1.75 37.89 -5.27
N LEU A 564 -1.09 37.89 -6.44
CA LEU A 564 -0.88 39.09 -7.25
C LEU A 564 -2.18 39.66 -7.81
N ALA A 565 -3.14 38.82 -8.23
CA ALA A 565 -4.42 39.28 -8.78
C ALA A 565 -5.27 40.08 -7.77
N ALA A 566 -4.98 39.99 -6.47
CA ALA A 566 -5.60 40.84 -5.46
C ALA A 566 -5.16 42.31 -5.54
N ARG A 567 -3.98 42.57 -6.11
CA ARG A 567 -3.36 43.91 -6.21
C ARG A 567 -3.07 44.36 -7.66
N ASP A 568 -3.03 43.45 -8.62
CA ASP A 568 -2.71 43.71 -10.01
C ASP A 568 -3.73 43.06 -10.97
N ALA A 569 -4.43 43.89 -11.75
CA ALA A 569 -5.41 43.44 -12.73
C ALA A 569 -4.77 42.62 -13.88
N ALA A 570 -3.50 42.85 -14.20
CA ALA A 570 -2.78 42.10 -15.22
C ALA A 570 -2.59 40.63 -14.83
N ALA A 571 -2.39 40.34 -13.54
CA ALA A 571 -2.34 38.99 -13.01
C ALA A 571 -3.70 38.27 -13.13
N GLY A 572 -4.80 38.99 -12.88
CA GLY A 572 -6.16 38.47 -13.11
C GLY A 572 -6.41 38.12 -14.58
N ALA A 573 -5.98 38.98 -15.50
CA ALA A 573 -6.08 38.72 -16.93
C ALA A 573 -5.20 37.54 -17.39
N ALA A 574 -4.07 37.28 -16.72
CA ALA A 574 -3.23 36.12 -16.98
C ALA A 574 -3.89 34.81 -16.49
N LEU A 575 -4.57 34.84 -15.33
CA LEU A 575 -5.36 33.70 -14.83
C LEU A 575 -6.48 33.31 -15.81
N ASP A 576 -7.09 34.28 -16.50
CA ASP A 576 -8.11 34.00 -17.52
C ASP A 576 -7.56 33.25 -18.74
N ALA A 577 -6.28 33.39 -19.07
CA ALA A 577 -5.65 32.62 -20.16
C ALA A 577 -5.70 31.11 -19.88
N PHE A 578 -5.62 30.69 -18.62
CA PHE A 578 -5.70 29.29 -18.22
C PHE A 578 -7.06 28.62 -18.48
N ARG A 579 -8.11 29.38 -18.82
CA ARG A 579 -9.36 28.80 -19.32
C ARG A 579 -9.17 28.00 -20.61
N ARG A 580 -8.14 28.33 -21.40
CA ARG A 580 -7.78 27.65 -22.66
C ARG A 580 -6.76 26.52 -22.48
N LEU A 581 -6.29 26.26 -21.26
CA LEU A 581 -5.21 25.31 -20.96
C LEU A 581 -5.41 23.90 -21.56
N GLU A 582 -6.65 23.39 -21.60
CA GLU A 582 -6.94 22.07 -22.21
C GLU A 582 -6.84 22.05 -23.73
N ARG A 583 -7.20 23.17 -24.37
CA ARG A 583 -7.30 23.23 -25.84
C ARG A 583 -5.97 23.62 -26.47
N ASP A 584 -5.24 24.49 -25.80
CA ASP A 584 -4.03 25.11 -26.36
C ASP A 584 -3.03 25.46 -25.24
N PRO A 585 -2.34 24.45 -24.65
CA PRO A 585 -1.36 24.69 -23.60
C PRO A 585 -0.17 25.52 -24.08
N ASP A 586 0.25 25.34 -25.35
CA ASP A 586 1.39 26.05 -25.93
C ASP A 586 1.06 27.52 -26.20
N GLY A 587 -0.13 27.82 -26.71
CA GLY A 587 -0.59 29.20 -26.88
C GLY A 587 -0.82 29.92 -25.56
N VAL A 588 -1.23 29.20 -24.49
CA VAL A 588 -1.26 29.78 -23.14
C VAL A 588 0.15 30.10 -22.65
N ALA A 589 1.12 29.19 -22.83
CA ALA A 589 2.51 29.45 -22.43
C ALA A 589 3.11 30.66 -23.17
N ALA A 590 2.91 30.74 -24.49
CA ALA A 590 3.38 31.87 -25.31
C ALA A 590 2.75 33.20 -24.90
N GLU A 591 1.45 33.21 -24.57
CA GLU A 591 0.76 34.41 -24.09
C GLU A 591 1.28 34.87 -22.72
N LEU A 592 1.62 33.94 -21.81
CA LEU A 592 2.21 34.27 -20.51
C LEU A 592 3.62 34.86 -20.66
N GLU A 593 4.44 34.32 -21.57
CA GLU A 593 5.78 34.87 -21.86
C GLU A 593 5.70 36.29 -22.41
N ARG A 594 4.81 36.52 -23.39
CA ARG A 594 4.60 37.85 -23.97
C ARG A 594 4.15 38.86 -22.90
N ARG A 595 3.28 38.45 -21.97
CA ARG A 595 2.86 39.31 -20.86
C ARG A 595 3.97 39.57 -19.84
N ALA A 596 4.91 38.65 -19.71
CA ALA A 596 6.04 38.80 -18.79
C ALA A 596 7.05 39.85 -19.27
N GLU A 597 7.10 40.15 -20.57
CA GLU A 597 7.98 41.19 -21.14
C GLU A 597 7.56 42.61 -20.70
N ASP A 598 6.24 42.84 -20.57
CA ASP A 598 5.67 44.14 -20.23
C ASP A 598 5.32 44.30 -18.73
N ALA A 599 5.51 43.26 -17.92
CA ALA A 599 5.11 43.22 -16.52
C ALA A 599 6.22 43.68 -15.55
N ALA A 600 5.83 44.14 -14.35
CA ALA A 600 6.76 44.36 -13.26
C ALA A 600 7.43 43.04 -12.84
N GLU A 601 8.67 43.10 -12.33
CA GLU A 601 9.53 41.92 -12.11
C GLU A 601 8.85 40.81 -11.28
N GLU A 602 8.08 41.17 -10.25
CA GLU A 602 7.35 40.21 -9.41
C GLU A 602 6.29 39.42 -10.21
N LEU A 603 5.52 40.11 -11.05
CA LEU A 603 4.53 39.48 -11.94
C LEU A 603 5.22 38.74 -13.11
N ALA A 604 6.25 39.33 -13.69
CA ALA A 604 7.03 38.72 -14.76
C ALA A 604 7.63 37.38 -14.32
N GLY A 605 8.18 37.30 -13.10
CA GLY A 605 8.70 36.06 -12.52
C GLY A 605 7.65 34.96 -12.39
N ALA A 606 6.46 35.29 -11.88
CA ALA A 606 5.34 34.34 -11.76
C ALA A 606 4.86 33.85 -13.15
N LEU A 607 4.75 34.76 -14.12
CA LEU A 607 4.36 34.43 -15.50
C LEU A 607 5.40 33.54 -16.21
N ARG A 608 6.70 33.86 -16.09
CA ARG A 608 7.80 33.04 -16.65
C ARG A 608 7.81 31.64 -16.04
N THR A 609 7.63 31.55 -14.73
CA THR A 609 7.55 30.26 -14.01
C THR A 609 6.39 29.43 -14.54
N ALA A 610 5.20 30.04 -14.68
CA ALA A 610 4.02 29.36 -15.21
C ALA A 610 4.22 28.89 -16.66
N ALA A 611 4.79 29.73 -17.53
CA ALA A 611 5.04 29.39 -18.93
C ALA A 611 6.05 28.23 -19.08
N ALA A 612 7.17 28.29 -18.36
CA ALA A 612 8.18 27.23 -18.35
C ALA A 612 7.60 25.90 -17.83
N ALA A 613 6.81 25.97 -16.76
CA ALA A 613 6.12 24.82 -16.18
C ALA A 613 5.10 24.18 -17.16
N LEU A 614 4.37 24.99 -17.93
CA LEU A 614 3.47 24.49 -18.98
C LEU A 614 4.22 23.72 -20.06
N ARG A 615 5.31 24.30 -20.59
CA ARG A 615 6.13 23.67 -21.62
C ARG A 615 6.72 22.34 -21.15
N ALA A 616 7.27 22.30 -19.93
CA ALA A 616 7.88 21.11 -19.35
C ALA A 616 6.86 20.01 -18.98
N SER A 617 5.57 20.36 -18.83
CA SER A 617 4.48 19.41 -18.53
C SER A 617 3.59 19.05 -19.72
N ARG A 618 3.94 19.49 -20.94
CA ARG A 618 3.14 19.30 -22.17
C ARG A 618 2.70 17.85 -22.41
N GLY A 619 3.59 16.88 -22.19
CA GLY A 619 3.31 15.45 -22.40
C GLY A 619 2.30 14.87 -21.39
N LEU A 620 2.10 15.53 -20.25
CA LEU A 620 1.11 15.15 -19.24
C LEU A 620 -0.19 15.91 -19.40
N LEU A 621 -0.13 17.20 -19.75
CA LEU A 621 -1.31 18.08 -19.78
C LEU A 621 -2.01 18.12 -21.14
N GLY A 622 -1.29 17.84 -22.23
CA GLY A 622 -1.86 17.72 -23.58
C GLY A 622 -2.83 16.54 -23.72
N ASP A 623 -3.75 16.64 -24.67
CA ASP A 623 -4.68 15.54 -24.97
C ASP A 623 -3.89 14.36 -25.59
N PRO A 624 -4.01 13.11 -25.10
CA PRO A 624 -3.35 11.96 -25.72
C PRO A 624 -3.87 11.62 -27.13
N GLN A 625 -4.84 12.37 -27.64
CA GLN A 625 -5.34 12.28 -29.01
C GLN A 625 -5.38 13.68 -29.62
N GLY A 626 -4.25 14.06 -30.22
CA GLY A 626 -4.29 14.90 -31.43
C GLY A 626 -4.68 14.03 -32.60
#